data_AF-A0A9W6UJC9-F1
#
_entry.id   AF-A0A9W6UJC9-F1
#
_cell.length_a   1.000
_cell.length_b   1.000
_cell.length_c   1.000
_cell.angle_alpha   90.00
_cell.angle_beta   90.00
_cell.angle_gamma   90.00
#
_symmetry.space_group_name_H-M   'P 1'
#
loop_
_entity.id
_entity.type
_entity.pdbx_description
1 polymer ?
#
loop_
_entity_poly.entity_id
_entity_poly.type
_entity_poly.pdbx_seq_one_letter_code
_entity_poly.pdbx_strand_id
1 'polypeptide(L)'
;MLKRLRTLAVLEMVNIPLFAVVLFGGTGMPASPANLVGFALFALLLAQGGAYWWLKSRQVRVHARSPGGMRVFRVLKRVNVLLLLAGGAVVLWSLAVGPRWSQAWPGFGLWAFAVLEHVNYFHVQLSHQTRADLARLRRTRRLHRSHLSRDMGRA
;
A
#
# COMPACT_ATOMS: atom_id res chain seq x y z
N MET A 1 1.88 14.85 16.91
CA MET A 1 2.58 14.05 15.86
C MET A 1 2.54 12.54 16.12
N LEU A 2 3.05 12.05 17.27
CA LEU A 2 3.09 10.62 17.62
C LEU A 2 1.73 9.90 17.58
N LYS A 3 0.67 10.49 18.17
CA LYS A 3 -0.68 9.91 18.16
C LYS A 3 -1.16 9.63 16.72
N ARG A 4 -0.97 10.59 15.80
CA ARG A 4 -1.34 10.48 14.38
C ARG A 4 -0.59 9.36 13.65
N LEU A 5 0.73 9.22 13.87
CA LEU A 5 1.53 8.16 13.24
C LEU A 5 1.08 6.75 13.69
N ARG A 6 0.74 6.61 14.97
CA ARG A 6 0.17 5.35 15.49
C ARG A 6 -1.20 5.07 14.91
N THR A 7 -2.06 6.08 14.79
CA THR A 7 -3.37 5.94 14.15
C THR A 7 -3.22 5.46 12.71
N LEU A 8 -2.29 6.00 11.93
CA LEU A 8 -2.04 5.54 10.56
C LEU A 8 -1.61 4.07 10.50
N ALA A 9 -0.63 3.69 11.33
CA ALA A 9 -0.18 2.30 11.39
C ALA A 9 -1.32 1.34 11.76
N VAL A 10 -2.15 1.70 12.74
CA VAL A 10 -3.30 0.89 13.17
C VAL A 10 -4.35 0.83 12.08
N LEU A 11 -4.69 1.95 11.44
CA LEU A 11 -5.68 1.97 10.36
C LEU A 11 -5.27 1.08 9.19
N GLU A 12 -4.00 1.09 8.81
CA GLU A 12 -3.51 0.22 7.73
C GLU A 12 -3.58 -1.27 8.10
N MET A 13 -3.26 -1.62 9.35
CA MET A 13 -3.38 -3.01 9.81
C MET A 13 -4.84 -3.44 9.94
N VAL A 14 -5.74 -2.55 10.37
CA VAL A 14 -7.18 -2.83 10.53
C VAL A 14 -7.89 -2.92 9.19
N ASN A 15 -7.43 -2.17 8.18
CA ASN A 15 -7.99 -2.25 6.83
C ASN A 15 -7.84 -3.65 6.23
N ILE A 16 -6.78 -4.40 6.55
CA ILE A 16 -6.56 -5.76 6.01
C ILE A 16 -7.73 -6.71 6.39
N PRO A 17 -8.02 -6.98 7.67
CA PRO A 17 -9.13 -7.84 8.05
C PRO A 17 -10.49 -7.24 7.70
N LEU A 18 -10.64 -5.91 7.71
CA LEU A 18 -11.88 -5.25 7.30
C LEU A 18 -12.21 -5.55 5.84
N PHE A 19 -11.26 -5.33 4.92
CA PHE A 19 -11.45 -5.65 3.51
C PHE A 19 -11.63 -7.16 3.29
N ALA A 20 -10.96 -8.01 4.07
CA ALA A 20 -11.18 -9.45 4.00
C ALA A 20 -12.64 -9.83 4.33
N VAL A 21 -13.16 -9.33 5.45
CA VAL A 21 -14.53 -9.63 5.90
C VAL A 21 -15.57 -9.04 4.94
N VAL A 22 -15.40 -7.79 4.53
CA VAL A 22 -16.35 -7.14 3.62
C VAL A 22 -16.41 -7.85 2.28
N LEU A 23 -15.25 -8.15 1.68
CA LEU A 23 -15.21 -8.73 0.35
C LEU A 23 -15.60 -10.21 0.36
N PHE A 24 -14.94 -11.05 1.16
CA PHE A 24 -15.18 -12.50 1.12
C PHE A 24 -16.40 -12.93 1.94
N GLY A 25 -16.68 -12.26 3.07
CA GLY A 25 -17.82 -12.59 3.93
C GLY A 25 -19.10 -11.82 3.57
N GLY A 26 -18.99 -10.52 3.32
CA GLY A 26 -20.14 -9.63 3.12
C GLY A 26 -20.69 -9.62 1.69
N THR A 27 -19.82 -9.64 0.68
CA THR A 27 -20.23 -9.62 -0.74
C THR A 27 -20.29 -11.00 -1.40
N GLY A 28 -19.85 -12.06 -0.71
CA GLY A 28 -19.78 -13.41 -1.27
C GLY A 28 -18.79 -13.53 -2.43
N MET A 29 -17.74 -12.69 -2.44
CA MET A 29 -16.73 -12.66 -3.49
C MET A 29 -16.05 -14.04 -3.61
N PRO A 30 -16.00 -14.63 -4.82
CA PRO A 30 -15.40 -15.95 -4.98
C PRO A 30 -13.91 -15.89 -4.68
N ALA A 31 -13.38 -16.93 -4.03
CA ALA A 31 -11.95 -17.13 -3.78
C ALA A 31 -11.20 -17.55 -5.06
N SER A 32 -11.41 -16.81 -6.16
CA SER A 32 -10.71 -17.03 -7.42
C SER A 32 -9.23 -16.65 -7.31
N PRO A 33 -8.36 -17.20 -8.19
CA PRO A 33 -6.94 -16.84 -8.19
C PRO A 33 -6.69 -15.33 -8.28
N ALA A 34 -7.44 -14.61 -9.13
CA ALA A 34 -7.32 -13.15 -9.25
C ALA A 34 -7.65 -12.42 -7.95
N ASN A 35 -8.72 -12.84 -7.29
CA ASN A 35 -9.21 -12.23 -6.07
C ASN A 35 -8.26 -12.46 -4.90
N LEU A 36 -7.77 -13.69 -4.76
CA LEU A 36 -6.79 -14.05 -3.73
C LEU A 36 -5.45 -13.36 -3.95
N VAL A 37 -4.93 -13.36 -5.18
CA VAL A 37 -3.66 -12.70 -5.50
C VAL A 37 -3.76 -11.18 -5.35
N GLY A 38 -4.83 -10.57 -5.85
CA GLY A 38 -5.09 -9.14 -5.68
C GLY A 38 -5.16 -8.75 -4.20
N PHE A 39 -5.91 -9.52 -3.40
CA PHE A 39 -6.02 -9.30 -1.96
C PHE A 39 -4.68 -9.50 -1.23
N ALA A 40 -3.92 -10.55 -1.57
CA ALA A 40 -2.64 -10.82 -0.94
C ALA A 40 -1.63 -9.70 -1.19
N LEU A 41 -1.56 -9.18 -2.43
CA LEU A 41 -0.70 -8.04 -2.75
C LEU A 41 -1.15 -6.77 -2.03
N PHE A 42 -2.45 -6.49 -2.00
CA PHE A 42 -3.02 -5.38 -1.25
C PHE A 42 -2.66 -5.45 0.24
N ALA A 43 -2.88 -6.60 0.87
CA ALA A 43 -2.56 -6.83 2.27
C ALA A 43 -1.06 -6.71 2.56
N LEU A 44 -0.21 -7.23 1.67
CA LEU A 44 1.24 -7.14 1.77
C LEU A 44 1.71 -5.67 1.74
N LEU A 45 1.17 -4.85 0.83
CA LEU A 45 1.59 -3.45 0.72
C LEU A 45 1.09 -2.61 1.91
N LEU A 46 -0.13 -2.86 2.41
CA LEU A 46 -0.61 -2.26 3.66
C LEU A 46 0.25 -2.67 4.87
N ALA A 47 0.64 -3.95 4.95
CA ALA A 47 1.54 -4.44 5.99
C ALA A 47 2.87 -3.68 5.99
N GLN A 48 3.45 -3.46 4.81
CA GLN A 48 4.68 -2.69 4.67
C GLN A 48 4.51 -1.21 5.03
N GLY A 49 3.40 -0.58 4.62
CA GLY A 49 3.04 0.79 5.00
C GLY A 49 2.92 0.94 6.53
N GLY A 50 2.18 0.03 7.18
CA GLY A 50 1.95 0.07 8.61
C GLY A 50 3.24 -0.19 9.39
N ALA A 51 4.08 -1.13 8.93
CA ALA A 51 5.40 -1.36 9.49
C ALA A 51 6.29 -0.10 9.39
N TYR A 52 6.27 0.59 8.26
CA TYR A 52 6.98 1.86 8.10
C TYR A 52 6.48 2.92 9.08
N TRP A 53 5.16 3.12 9.20
CA TRP A 53 4.60 4.10 10.15
C TRP A 53 4.90 3.76 11.59
N TRP A 54 4.91 2.47 11.94
CA TRP A 54 5.32 2.01 13.26
C TRP A 54 6.78 2.35 13.54
N LEU A 55 7.70 2.04 12.62
CA LEU A 55 9.12 2.42 12.73
C LEU A 55 9.31 3.93 12.80
N LYS A 56 8.54 4.70 12.02
CA LYS A 56 8.54 6.16 12.06
C LYS A 56 8.08 6.69 13.41
N SER A 57 7.05 6.08 14.00
CA SER A 57 6.58 6.43 15.34
C SER A 57 7.64 6.14 16.41
N ARG A 58 8.37 5.02 16.27
CA ARG A 58 9.48 4.67 17.16
C ARG A 58 10.62 5.67 17.03
N GLN A 59 11.00 6.05 15.80
CA GLN A 59 12.01 7.07 15.54
C GLN A 59 11.71 8.36 16.31
N VAL A 60 10.47 8.88 16.18
CA VAL A 60 10.06 10.13 16.85
C VAL A 60 10.11 9.99 18.36
N ARG A 61 9.71 8.84 18.90
CA ARG A 61 9.72 8.57 20.35
C ARG A 61 11.13 8.61 20.94
N VAL A 62 12.10 8.04 20.24
CA VAL A 62 13.51 7.97 20.70
C VAL A 62 14.36 9.12 20.17
N HIS A 63 13.77 10.12 19.50
CA HIS A 63 14.47 11.27 18.90
C HIS A 63 15.61 10.88 17.95
N ALA A 64 15.49 9.72 17.28
CA ALA A 64 16.51 9.26 16.35
C ALA A 64 16.50 10.06 15.03
N ARG A 65 17.67 10.20 14.40
CA ARG A 65 17.84 10.94 13.14
C ARG A 65 17.08 10.32 11.96
N SER A 66 16.98 8.98 11.91
CA SER A 66 16.29 8.23 10.86
C SER A 66 15.59 6.99 11.43
N PRO A 67 14.51 6.49 10.79
CA PRO A 67 13.91 5.22 11.18
C PRO A 67 14.88 4.07 10.84
N GLY A 68 14.99 3.09 11.74
CA GLY A 68 15.75 1.87 11.46
C GLY A 68 15.11 1.03 10.35
N GLY A 69 15.88 0.10 9.77
CA GLY A 69 15.35 -0.88 8.82
C GLY A 69 15.17 -0.39 7.37
N MET A 70 15.61 0.83 7.02
CA MET A 70 15.46 1.36 5.65
C MET A 70 16.16 0.51 4.58
N ARG A 71 17.20 -0.27 4.94
CA ARG A 71 17.83 -1.24 4.04
C ARG A 71 16.85 -2.34 3.59
N VAL A 72 16.01 -2.81 4.50
CA VAL A 72 14.96 -3.81 4.20
C VAL A 72 13.95 -3.22 3.22
N PHE A 73 13.50 -1.99 3.44
CA PHE A 73 12.58 -1.32 2.51
C PHE A 73 13.20 -1.08 1.12
N ARG A 74 14.52 -0.87 1.01
CA ARG A 74 15.19 -0.81 -0.30
C ARG A 74 15.13 -2.13 -1.05
N VAL A 75 15.25 -3.27 -0.35
CA VAL A 75 15.07 -4.60 -0.94
C VAL A 75 13.61 -4.84 -1.30
N LEU A 76 12.69 -4.58 -0.36
CA LEU A 76 11.24 -4.71 -0.57
C LEU A 76 10.78 -3.88 -1.78
N LYS A 77 11.33 -2.68 -1.99
CA LYS A 77 11.02 -1.87 -3.18
C LYS A 77 11.21 -2.65 -4.48
N ARG A 78 12.30 -3.41 -4.61
CA ARG A 78 12.61 -4.19 -5.81
C ARG A 78 11.76 -5.45 -5.89
N VAL A 79 11.64 -6.16 -4.76
CA VAL A 79 10.84 -7.39 -4.66
C VAL A 79 9.36 -7.12 -4.98
N ASN A 80 8.82 -6.01 -4.47
CA ASN A 80 7.43 -5.61 -4.73
C ASN A 80 7.17 -5.41 -6.22
N VAL A 81 8.10 -4.85 -6.99
CA VAL A 81 7.91 -4.70 -8.45
C VAL A 81 7.73 -6.07 -9.10
N LEU A 82 8.57 -7.04 -8.75
CA LEU A 82 8.45 -8.40 -9.29
C LEU A 82 7.13 -9.06 -8.87
N LEU A 83 6.74 -8.93 -7.61
CA LEU A 83 5.47 -9.47 -7.09
C LEU A 83 4.25 -8.83 -7.75
N LEU A 84 4.26 -7.50 -7.96
CA LEU A 84 3.17 -6.78 -8.60
C LEU A 84 3.05 -7.13 -10.08
N LEU A 85 4.17 -7.33 -10.79
CA LEU A 85 4.17 -7.78 -12.18
C LEU A 85 3.65 -9.22 -12.30
N ALA A 86 4.17 -10.13 -11.47
CA ALA A 86 3.74 -11.52 -11.46
C ALA A 86 2.25 -11.66 -11.08
N GLY A 87 1.81 -10.99 -10.01
CA GLY A 87 0.41 -11.03 -9.62
C GLY A 87 -0.50 -10.30 -10.59
N GLY A 88 -0.02 -9.23 -11.22
CA GLY A 88 -0.72 -8.55 -12.31
C GLY A 88 -0.96 -9.47 -13.50
N ALA A 89 0.04 -10.28 -13.88
CA ALA A 89 -0.12 -11.27 -14.93
C ALA A 89 -1.22 -12.30 -14.58
N VAL A 90 -1.27 -12.80 -13.34
CA VAL A 90 -2.31 -13.74 -12.88
C VAL A 90 -3.70 -13.09 -12.92
N VAL A 91 -3.81 -11.86 -12.45
CA VAL A 91 -5.09 -11.10 -12.43
C VAL A 91 -5.56 -10.84 -13.85
N LEU A 92 -4.70 -10.35 -14.74
CA LEU A 92 -5.03 -10.05 -16.14
C LEU A 92 -5.37 -11.33 -16.92
N TRP A 93 -4.62 -12.41 -16.72
CA TRP A 93 -4.93 -13.71 -17.30
C TRP A 93 -6.31 -14.20 -16.87
N SER A 94 -6.62 -14.10 -15.59
CA SER A 94 -7.92 -14.49 -15.05
C SER A 94 -9.07 -13.62 -15.57
N LEU A 95 -8.82 -12.34 -15.89
CA LEU A 95 -9.80 -11.48 -16.55
C LEU A 95 -10.01 -11.86 -18.03
N ALA A 96 -8.95 -12.32 -18.70
CA ALA A 96 -8.99 -12.68 -20.12
C ALA A 96 -9.60 -14.07 -20.37
N VAL A 97 -9.36 -15.04 -19.46
CA VAL A 97 -9.67 -16.46 -19.67
C VAL A 97 -10.64 -17.02 -18.61
N GLY A 98 -10.83 -16.31 -17.50
CA GLY A 98 -11.64 -16.78 -16.38
C GLY A 98 -13.16 -16.61 -16.55
N PRO A 99 -13.96 -17.17 -15.64
CA PRO A 99 -15.42 -17.04 -15.66
C PRO A 99 -15.82 -15.56 -15.56
N ARG A 100 -16.98 -15.23 -16.17
CA ARG A 100 -17.64 -13.91 -16.26
C ARG A 100 -16.94 -12.77 -15.50
N TRP A 101 -16.60 -11.69 -16.22
CA TRP A 101 -15.97 -10.46 -15.72
C TRP A 101 -16.37 -10.01 -14.30
N SER A 102 -17.64 -10.20 -13.92
CA SER A 102 -18.19 -9.92 -12.58
C SER A 102 -17.51 -10.66 -11.41
N GLN A 103 -16.76 -11.74 -11.65
CA GLN A 103 -16.12 -12.53 -10.59
C GLN A 103 -14.65 -12.17 -10.35
N ALA A 104 -13.97 -11.52 -11.30
CA ALA A 104 -12.53 -11.21 -11.22
C ALA A 104 -12.23 -9.70 -11.10
N TRP A 105 -13.21 -8.83 -11.36
CA TRP A 105 -13.06 -7.38 -11.22
C TRP A 105 -12.59 -6.91 -9.82
N PRO A 106 -13.01 -7.51 -8.68
CA PRO A 106 -12.58 -7.02 -7.37
C PRO A 106 -11.09 -7.30 -7.13
N GLY A 107 -10.58 -8.46 -7.56
CA GLY A 107 -9.17 -8.80 -7.53
C GLY A 107 -8.31 -7.83 -8.33
N PHE A 108 -8.80 -7.39 -9.50
CA PHE A 108 -8.17 -6.32 -10.27
C PHE A 108 -8.16 -4.99 -9.53
N GLY A 109 -9.28 -4.60 -8.91
CA GLY A 109 -9.35 -3.39 -8.09
C GLY A 109 -8.33 -3.40 -6.94
N LEU A 110 -8.22 -4.54 -6.23
CA LEU A 110 -7.26 -4.72 -5.14
C LEU A 110 -5.81 -4.71 -5.63
N TRP A 111 -5.52 -5.37 -6.75
CA TRP A 111 -4.19 -5.31 -7.38
C TRP A 111 -3.82 -3.88 -7.79
N ALA A 112 -4.74 -3.16 -8.45
CA ALA A 112 -4.53 -1.77 -8.83
C ALA A 112 -4.29 -0.88 -7.59
N PHE A 113 -5.05 -1.11 -6.51
CA PHE A 113 -4.82 -0.43 -5.24
C PHE A 113 -3.44 -0.76 -4.65
N ALA A 114 -3.00 -2.02 -4.71
CA ALA A 114 -1.66 -2.41 -4.26
C ALA A 114 -0.55 -1.69 -5.07
N VAL A 115 -0.73 -1.53 -6.38
CA VAL A 115 0.17 -0.73 -7.23
C VAL A 115 0.18 0.73 -6.78
N LEU A 116 -0.99 1.31 -6.53
CA LEU A 116 -1.10 2.69 -6.03
C LEU A 116 -0.41 2.84 -4.67
N GLU A 117 -0.57 1.89 -3.75
CA GLU A 117 0.11 1.93 -2.45
C GLU A 117 1.63 1.75 -2.59
N HIS A 118 2.09 0.89 -3.50
CA HIS A 118 3.51 0.78 -3.79
C HIS A 118 4.10 2.12 -4.28
N VAL A 119 3.42 2.78 -5.22
CA VAL A 119 3.81 4.10 -5.70
C VAL A 119 3.76 5.13 -4.57
N ASN A 120 2.70 5.11 -3.76
CA ASN A 120 2.45 5.99 -2.63
C ASN A 120 3.58 5.90 -1.57
N TYR A 121 4.01 4.68 -1.26
CA TYR A 121 5.03 4.43 -0.24
C TYR A 121 6.45 4.56 -0.75
N PHE A 122 6.77 4.06 -1.95
CA PHE A 122 8.17 3.94 -2.40
C PHE A 122 8.63 5.04 -3.35
N HIS A 123 7.70 5.85 -3.89
CA HIS A 123 8.01 6.84 -4.92
C HIS A 123 7.47 8.24 -4.57
N VAL A 124 6.15 8.43 -4.65
CA VAL A 124 5.49 9.74 -4.55
C VAL A 124 4.40 9.71 -3.50
N GLN A 125 4.20 10.80 -2.76
CA GLN A 125 3.11 10.89 -1.79
C GLN A 125 1.80 11.17 -2.50
N LEU A 126 0.93 10.16 -2.61
CA LEU A 126 -0.44 10.30 -3.14
C LEU A 126 -1.43 10.62 -2.02
N SER A 127 -1.23 10.06 -0.82
CA SER A 127 -2.10 10.33 0.33
C SER A 127 -1.76 11.68 0.99
N HIS A 128 -2.43 12.73 0.53
CA HIS A 128 -2.35 14.07 1.12
C HIS A 128 -3.30 14.18 2.29
N GLN A 129 -2.75 14.24 3.50
CA GLN A 129 -3.53 14.21 4.73
C GLN A 129 -3.93 15.59 5.27
N THR A 130 -3.54 16.67 4.60
CA THR A 130 -3.76 18.05 5.08
C THR A 130 -4.32 18.91 3.96
N ARG A 131 -5.29 19.79 4.28
CA ARG A 131 -5.84 20.78 3.33
C ARG A 131 -4.75 21.66 2.71
N ALA A 132 -3.71 21.98 3.47
CA ALA A 132 -2.54 22.71 2.98
C ALA A 132 -1.75 21.92 1.92
N ASP A 133 -1.61 20.60 2.09
CA ASP A 133 -0.92 19.75 1.11
C ASP A 133 -1.73 19.64 -0.19
N LEU A 134 -3.06 19.48 -0.08
CA LEU A 134 -3.98 19.48 -1.22
C LEU A 134 -4.01 20.82 -1.96
N ALA A 135 -4.09 21.93 -1.24
CA ALA A 135 -4.07 23.28 -1.82
C ALA A 135 -2.74 23.54 -2.56
N ARG A 136 -1.62 23.10 -1.99
CA ARG A 136 -0.32 23.19 -2.65
C ARG A 136 -0.22 22.26 -3.86
N LEU A 137 -0.70 21.01 -3.78
CA LEU A 137 -0.73 20.12 -4.94
C LEU A 137 -1.54 20.75 -6.07
N ARG A 138 -2.72 21.30 -5.76
CA ARG A 138 -3.56 22.00 -6.74
C ARG A 138 -2.83 23.19 -7.38
N ARG A 139 -2.10 23.97 -6.57
CA ARG A 139 -1.35 25.16 -7.04
C ARG A 139 -0.12 24.82 -7.86
N THR A 140 0.65 23.82 -7.44
CA THR A 140 1.98 23.52 -8.02
C THR A 140 1.98 22.36 -9.00
N ARG A 141 0.93 21.53 -8.98
CA ARG A 141 0.81 20.25 -9.72
C ARG A 141 2.01 19.32 -9.56
N ARG A 142 2.77 19.46 -8.47
CA ARG A 142 3.98 18.67 -8.18
C ARG A 142 3.74 17.76 -6.99
N LEU A 143 3.85 16.46 -7.23
CA LEU A 143 3.84 15.44 -6.18
C LEU A 143 5.18 15.46 -5.43
N HIS A 144 5.11 15.30 -4.11
CA HIS A 144 6.31 15.13 -3.29
C HIS A 144 6.82 13.70 -3.33
N ARG A 145 8.12 13.52 -3.04
CA ARG A 145 8.62 12.20 -2.67
C ARG A 145 7.93 11.71 -1.40
N SER A 146 7.56 10.44 -1.38
CA SER A 146 6.96 9.81 -0.21
C SER A 146 7.88 9.89 1.01
N HIS A 147 7.29 9.82 2.20
CA HIS A 147 8.07 9.88 3.44
C HIS A 147 9.11 8.74 3.52
N LEU A 148 8.71 7.52 3.17
CA LEU A 148 9.60 6.36 3.15
C LEU A 148 10.72 6.52 2.10
N SER A 149 10.42 7.02 0.89
CA SER A 149 11.44 7.30 -0.13
C SER A 149 12.48 8.32 0.34
N ARG A 150 12.04 9.36 1.05
CA ARG A 150 12.94 10.37 1.63
C ARG A 150 13.81 9.80 2.73
N ASP A 151 13.25 8.96 3.60
CA ASP A 151 14.00 8.35 4.70
C ASP A 151 14.99 7.29 4.20
N MET A 152 14.65 6.54 3.15
CA MET A 152 15.60 5.64 2.47
C MET A 152 16.78 6.38 1.84
N GLY A 153 16.59 7.63 1.38
CA GLY A 153 17.67 8.46 0.84
C GLY A 153 18.57 9.09 1.91
N ARG A 154 18.19 9.01 3.19
CA ARG A 154 18.92 9.59 4.33
C ARG A 154 19.66 8.54 5.17
N ALA A 155 19.45 7.25 4.90
CA ALA A 155 19.90 6.11 5.71
C ALA A 155 20.83 5.16 4.93
#